data_AF-A0A497B1X5-F1
#
_entry.id   AF-A0A497B1X5-F1
#
_cell.length_a   1.000
_cell.length_b   1.000
_cell.length_c   1.000
_cell.angle_alpha   90.00
_cell.angle_beta   90.00
_cell.angle_gamma   90.00
#
_symmetry.space_group_name_H-M   'P 1'
#
loop_
_entity.id
_entity.type
_entity.pdbx_description
1 polymer ?
#
loop_
_entity_poly.entity_id
_entity_poly.type
_entity_poly.pdbx_seq_one_letter_code
_entity_poly.pdbx_strand_id
1 'polypeptide(L)'
;MAEDTFLQVVINTLGENVKAILEHQYKTIGVAGMVKYWGFSAGCIRTNLQKLGVRLKDKRRNNAPHGFAAEAFAKHGGVENVLRKFKSMRVFSAHCGVSASSLCACLRKAGYEYNKEDGIWEGKE
;
A
#
# COMPACT_ATOMS: atom_id res chain seq x y z
N MET A 1 -2.15 -28.54 -2.56
CA MET A 1 -3.20 -28.81 -3.57
C MET A 1 -4.40 -27.85 -3.40
N ALA A 2 -4.20 -26.54 -3.23
CA ALA A 2 -5.32 -25.59 -2.99
C ALA A 2 -5.17 -24.24 -3.74
N GLU A 3 -4.11 -24.07 -4.54
CA GLU A 3 -3.79 -22.77 -5.15
C GLU A 3 -4.58 -22.49 -6.44
N ASP A 4 -4.95 -23.51 -7.22
CA ASP A 4 -5.64 -23.35 -8.51
C ASP A 4 -7.17 -23.25 -8.40
N THR A 5 -7.74 -23.62 -7.26
CA THR A 5 -9.21 -23.73 -7.11
C THR A 5 -9.91 -22.38 -7.10
N PHE A 6 -9.27 -21.33 -6.56
CA PHE A 6 -9.88 -19.99 -6.50
C PHE A 6 -10.02 -19.37 -7.90
N LEU A 7 -8.94 -19.32 -8.68
CA LEU A 7 -9.01 -18.73 -10.03
C LEU A 7 -9.97 -19.51 -10.93
N GLN A 8 -9.99 -20.83 -10.82
CA GLN A 8 -10.92 -21.66 -11.58
C GLN A 8 -12.38 -21.33 -11.26
N VAL A 9 -12.73 -21.22 -9.96
CA VAL A 9 -14.09 -20.85 -9.53
C VAL A 9 -14.43 -19.43 -10.00
N VAL A 10 -13.51 -18.48 -9.87
CA VAL A 10 -13.73 -17.10 -10.28
C VAL A 10 -13.90 -17.00 -11.81
N ILE A 11 -13.07 -17.68 -12.60
CA ILE A 11 -13.19 -17.72 -14.06
C ILE A 11 -14.54 -18.32 -14.47
N ASN A 12 -14.94 -19.44 -13.85
CA ASN A 12 -16.22 -20.07 -14.13
C ASN A 12 -17.42 -19.20 -13.72
N THR A 13 -17.26 -18.32 -12.73
CA THR A 13 -18.33 -17.45 -12.22
C THR A 13 -18.43 -16.13 -12.97
N LEU A 14 -17.29 -15.52 -13.30
CA LEU A 14 -17.22 -14.16 -13.86
C LEU A 14 -16.97 -14.14 -15.37
N GLY A 15 -16.52 -15.24 -15.96
CA GLY A 15 -16.20 -15.32 -17.39
C GLY A 15 -14.90 -14.61 -17.76
N GLU A 16 -14.95 -13.72 -18.75
CA GLU A 16 -13.79 -12.96 -19.21
C GLU A 16 -13.47 -11.77 -18.29
N ASN A 17 -12.30 -11.14 -18.46
CA ASN A 17 -11.86 -9.95 -17.71
C ASN A 17 -11.69 -10.12 -16.18
N VAL A 18 -11.48 -11.36 -15.71
CA VAL A 18 -11.28 -11.72 -14.29
C VAL A 18 -10.28 -10.81 -13.58
N LYS A 19 -9.17 -10.45 -14.22
CA LYS A 19 -8.17 -9.56 -13.63
C LYS A 19 -8.76 -8.20 -13.24
N ALA A 20 -9.48 -7.56 -14.15
CA ALA A 20 -10.03 -6.22 -13.92
C ALA A 20 -11.11 -6.24 -12.83
N ILE A 21 -11.96 -7.27 -12.83
CA ILE A 21 -13.02 -7.44 -11.83
C ILE A 21 -12.40 -7.69 -10.45
N LEU A 22 -11.44 -8.61 -10.36
CA LEU A 22 -10.77 -8.91 -9.10
C LEU A 22 -9.95 -7.72 -8.58
N GLU A 23 -9.32 -6.95 -9.47
CA GLU A 23 -8.64 -5.70 -9.09
C GLU A 23 -9.63 -4.67 -8.54
N HIS A 24 -10.80 -4.51 -9.18
CA HIS A 24 -11.86 -3.62 -8.70
C HIS A 24 -12.42 -4.07 -7.35
N GLN A 25 -12.71 -5.37 -7.18
CA GLN A 25 -13.14 -5.92 -5.89
C GLN A 25 -12.08 -5.70 -4.81
N TYR A 26 -10.80 -5.98 -5.12
CA TYR A 26 -9.71 -5.74 -4.18
C TYR A 26 -9.63 -4.27 -3.76
N LYS A 27 -9.80 -3.33 -4.69
CA LYS A 27 -9.80 -1.88 -4.38
C LYS A 27 -11.01 -1.46 -3.53
N THR A 28 -12.16 -2.09 -3.74
CA THR A 28 -13.44 -1.68 -3.12
C THR A 28 -13.63 -2.30 -1.74
N ILE A 29 -13.45 -3.62 -1.61
CA ILE A 29 -13.77 -4.37 -0.38
C ILE A 29 -12.53 -4.98 0.28
N GLY A 30 -11.36 -4.90 -0.36
CA GLY A 30 -10.12 -5.46 0.15
C GLY A 30 -10.13 -6.99 0.23
N VAL A 31 -9.01 -7.57 0.66
CA VAL A 31 -8.91 -9.03 0.83
C VAL A 31 -9.92 -9.54 1.87
N ALA A 32 -10.19 -8.80 2.93
CA ALA A 32 -11.14 -9.24 3.97
C ALA A 32 -12.58 -9.35 3.44
N GLY A 33 -13.03 -8.40 2.61
CA GLY A 33 -14.32 -8.50 1.93
C GLY A 33 -14.36 -9.64 0.92
N MET A 34 -13.28 -9.83 0.16
CA MET A 34 -13.18 -10.93 -0.79
C MET A 34 -13.18 -12.31 -0.10
N VAL A 35 -12.61 -12.45 1.09
CA VAL A 35 -12.71 -13.69 1.90
C VAL A 35 -14.16 -14.01 2.22
N LYS A 36 -14.94 -13.00 2.66
CA LYS A 36 -16.37 -13.18 2.96
C LYS A 36 -17.19 -13.52 1.71
N TYR A 37 -16.88 -12.87 0.59
CA TYR A 37 -17.64 -13.05 -0.66
C TYR A 37 -17.35 -14.39 -1.33
N TRP A 38 -16.07 -14.77 -1.45
CA TRP A 38 -15.66 -15.97 -2.19
C TRP A 38 -15.50 -17.21 -1.32
N GLY A 39 -15.39 -17.07 0.01
CA GLY A 39 -15.19 -18.20 0.92
C GLY A 39 -13.77 -18.79 0.94
N PHE A 40 -12.82 -18.17 0.24
CA PHE A 40 -11.42 -18.61 0.21
C PHE A 40 -10.57 -17.89 1.25
N SER A 41 -9.47 -18.53 1.67
CA SER A 41 -8.54 -17.94 2.62
C SER A 41 -7.87 -16.68 2.06
N ALA A 42 -7.55 -15.74 2.95
CA ALA A 42 -6.86 -14.50 2.59
C ALA A 42 -5.50 -14.75 1.90
N GLY A 43 -4.82 -15.84 2.26
CA GLY A 43 -3.58 -16.27 1.61
C GLY A 43 -3.80 -16.65 0.16
N CYS A 44 -4.79 -17.52 -0.11
CA CYS A 44 -5.12 -17.98 -1.45
C CYS A 44 -5.52 -16.83 -2.38
N ILE A 45 -6.36 -15.90 -1.90
CA ILE A 45 -6.79 -14.73 -2.68
C ILE A 45 -5.60 -13.85 -3.02
N ARG A 46 -4.71 -13.56 -2.06
CA ARG A 46 -3.53 -12.71 -2.31
C ARG A 46 -2.57 -13.33 -3.33
N THR A 47 -2.25 -14.62 -3.17
CA THR A 47 -1.36 -15.33 -4.11
C THR A 47 -1.91 -15.26 -5.54
N ASN A 48 -3.21 -15.49 -5.70
CA ASN A 48 -3.83 -15.48 -7.03
C ASN A 48 -3.96 -14.07 -7.64
N LEU A 49 -4.25 -13.05 -6.83
CA LEU A 49 -4.19 -11.66 -7.29
C LEU A 49 -2.78 -11.28 -7.78
N GLN A 50 -1.73 -11.71 -7.07
CA GLN A 50 -0.34 -11.49 -7.50
C GLN A 50 -0.01 -12.24 -8.79
N LYS A 51 -0.46 -13.50 -8.95
CA LYS A 51 -0.30 -14.28 -10.19
C LYS A 51 -0.94 -13.57 -11.40
N LEU A 52 -2.07 -12.88 -11.20
CA LEU A 52 -2.73 -12.06 -12.22
C LEU A 52 -2.06 -10.69 -12.46
N GLY A 53 -1.00 -10.37 -11.73
CA GLY A 53 -0.31 -9.08 -11.82
C GLY A 53 -1.06 -7.92 -11.15
N VAL A 54 -2.02 -8.21 -10.26
CA VAL A 54 -2.70 -7.18 -9.46
C VAL A 54 -1.75 -6.72 -8.35
N ARG A 55 -1.47 -5.41 -8.31
CA ARG A 55 -0.64 -4.82 -7.27
C ARG A 55 -1.37 -4.82 -5.94
N LEU A 56 -0.89 -5.64 -5.00
CA LEU A 56 -1.41 -5.68 -3.63
C LEU A 56 -0.72 -4.66 -2.74
N LYS A 57 -1.48 -4.09 -1.80
CA LYS A 57 -0.94 -3.32 -0.68
C LYS A 57 -0.06 -4.23 0.18
N ASP A 58 1.10 -3.72 0.53
CA ASP A 58 2.07 -4.41 1.39
C ASP A 58 1.44 -4.79 2.74
N LYS A 59 1.63 -6.04 3.17
CA LYS A 59 1.07 -6.61 4.42
C LYS A 59 1.43 -5.77 5.65
N ARG A 60 2.58 -5.07 5.62
CA ARG A 60 3.05 -4.21 6.72
C ARG A 60 2.28 -2.89 6.85
N ARG A 61 1.30 -2.60 5.97
CA ARG A 61 0.66 -1.27 5.84
C ARG A 61 -0.87 -1.32 5.81
N ASN A 62 -1.48 -2.29 6.48
CA ASN A 62 -2.92 -2.57 6.41
C ASN A 62 -3.83 -1.45 6.98
N ASN A 63 -3.29 -0.50 7.75
CA ASN A 63 -4.03 0.62 8.33
C ASN A 63 -3.81 1.97 7.62
N ALA A 64 -3.14 2.01 6.47
CA ALA A 64 -2.98 3.26 5.72
C ALA A 64 -4.11 3.46 4.71
N PRO A 65 -5.02 4.44 4.92
CA PRO A 65 -6.08 4.78 3.95
C PRO A 65 -5.53 5.24 2.60
N HIS A 66 -4.26 5.63 2.51
CA HIS A 66 -3.63 6.13 1.29
C HIS A 66 -2.33 5.39 0.97
N GLY A 67 -2.02 5.36 -0.34
CA GLY A 67 -0.99 4.55 -0.97
C GLY A 67 0.42 4.86 -0.51
N PHE A 68 1.38 4.28 -1.22
CA PHE A 68 2.80 4.24 -0.89
C PHE A 68 3.32 5.59 -0.35
N ALA A 69 4.27 5.56 0.60
CA ALA A 69 4.87 6.77 1.17
C ALA A 69 5.26 7.81 0.10
N ALA A 70 5.78 7.36 -1.04
CA ALA A 70 6.08 8.20 -2.20
C ALA A 70 4.86 8.95 -2.77
N GLU A 71 3.70 8.30 -2.88
CA GLU A 71 2.44 8.94 -3.30
C GLU A 71 1.96 9.96 -2.27
N ALA A 72 2.13 9.68 -0.98
CA ALA A 72 1.80 10.62 0.08
C ALA A 72 2.67 11.88 -0.02
N PHE A 73 3.99 11.74 -0.20
CA PHE A 73 4.87 12.88 -0.45
C PHE A 73 4.46 13.65 -1.73
N ALA A 74 4.23 12.95 -2.84
CA ALA A 74 3.83 13.59 -4.11
C ALA A 74 2.54 14.41 -3.99
N LYS A 75 1.50 13.86 -3.35
CA LYS A 75 0.22 14.57 -3.13
C LYS A 75 0.35 15.82 -2.27
N HIS A 76 1.35 15.85 -1.40
CA HIS A 76 1.62 16.99 -0.52
C HIS A 76 2.70 17.92 -1.07
N GLY A 77 2.98 17.88 -2.38
CA GLY A 77 3.91 18.78 -3.04
C GLY A 77 5.38 18.38 -2.92
N GLY A 78 5.66 17.09 -2.67
CA GLY A 78 7.00 16.55 -2.56
C GLY A 78 7.54 16.52 -1.14
N VAL A 79 8.77 16.00 -1.01
CA VAL A 79 9.45 15.81 0.29
C VAL A 79 9.69 17.16 0.98
N GLU A 80 10.29 18.13 0.29
CA GLU A 80 10.62 19.44 0.86
C GLU A 80 9.39 20.16 1.43
N ASN A 81 8.28 20.16 0.68
CA ASN A 81 7.06 20.82 1.14
C ASN A 81 6.46 20.11 2.38
N VAL A 82 6.55 18.79 2.43
CA VAL A 82 6.14 18.02 3.62
C VAL A 82 7.03 18.32 4.82
N LEU A 83 8.36 18.35 4.65
CA LEU A 83 9.30 18.66 5.72
C LEU A 83 9.07 20.06 6.27
N ARG A 84 8.86 21.05 5.38
CA ARG A 84 8.53 22.43 5.75
C ARG A 84 7.21 22.55 6.50
N LYS A 85 6.15 21.89 6.01
CA LYS A 85 4.79 22.02 6.55
C LYS A 85 4.58 21.27 7.86
N PHE A 86 5.05 20.03 7.94
CA PHE A 86 4.72 19.14 9.05
C PHE A 86 5.83 19.03 10.09
N LYS A 87 7.10 19.34 9.73
CA LYS A 87 8.32 19.27 10.56
C LYS A 87 8.63 17.92 11.22
N SER A 88 7.67 16.99 11.24
CA SER A 88 7.75 15.71 11.91
C SER A 88 7.02 14.64 11.09
N MET A 89 7.70 13.51 10.89
CA MET A 89 7.10 12.36 10.23
C MET A 89 5.99 11.72 11.06
N ARG A 90 5.95 11.94 12.39
CA ARG A 90 4.81 11.52 13.22
C ARG A 90 3.57 12.35 12.92
N VAL A 91 3.72 13.67 12.81
CA VAL A 91 2.60 14.57 12.46
C VAL A 91 2.11 14.28 11.05
N PHE A 92 3.04 14.13 10.09
CA PHE A 92 2.67 13.78 8.73
C PHE A 92 2.02 12.39 8.64
N SER A 93 2.52 11.41 9.40
CA SER A 93 1.94 10.07 9.49
C SER A 93 0.49 10.09 9.97
N ALA A 94 0.19 10.86 11.02
CA ALA A 94 -1.18 11.03 11.50
C ALA A 94 -2.08 11.71 10.46
N HIS A 95 -1.54 12.67 9.70
CA HIS A 95 -2.28 13.39 8.66
C HIS A 95 -2.58 12.55 7.42
N CYS A 96 -1.59 11.83 6.87
CA CYS A 96 -1.74 11.06 5.63
C CYS A 96 -2.14 9.59 5.86
N GLY A 97 -2.13 9.13 7.11
CA GLY A 97 -2.42 7.75 7.49
C GLY A 97 -1.33 6.74 7.12
N VAL A 98 -0.18 7.17 6.58
CA VAL A 98 0.95 6.29 6.27
C VAL A 98 1.83 6.14 7.51
N SER A 99 2.37 4.95 7.79
CA SER A 99 3.21 4.76 8.97
C SER A 99 4.49 5.61 8.93
N ALA A 100 4.84 6.24 10.05
CA ALA A 100 6.04 7.06 10.17
C ALA A 100 7.29 6.31 9.70
N SER A 101 7.45 5.03 10.06
CA SER A 101 8.60 4.21 9.61
C SER A 101 8.67 4.08 8.08
N SER A 102 7.52 4.03 7.41
CA SER A 102 7.47 3.98 5.94
C SER A 102 7.85 5.31 5.29
N LEU A 103 7.43 6.42 5.90
CA LEU A 103 7.81 7.76 5.48
C LEU A 103 9.32 7.96 5.64
N CYS A 104 9.88 7.62 6.80
CA CYS A 104 11.31 7.67 7.07
C CYS A 104 12.13 6.81 6.10
N ALA A 105 11.66 5.59 5.77
CA ALA A 105 12.33 4.73 4.81
C ALA A 105 12.31 5.33 3.39
N CYS A 106 11.24 6.05 3.02
CA CYS A 106 11.15 6.74 1.74
C CYS A 106 12.14 7.92 1.68
N LEU A 107 12.25 8.69 2.77
CA LEU A 107 13.20 9.80 2.88
C LEU A 107 14.65 9.32 2.70
N ARG A 108 15.05 8.25 3.40
CA ARG A 108 16.40 7.66 3.23
C ARG A 108 16.70 7.23 1.81
N LYS A 109 15.72 6.64 1.11
CA LYS A 109 15.87 6.26 -0.30
C LYS A 109 15.98 7.47 -1.23
N ALA A 110 15.38 8.59 -0.85
CA ALA A 110 15.46 9.85 -1.56
C ALA A 110 16.71 10.68 -1.18
N GLY A 111 17.65 10.11 -0.40
CA GLY A 111 18.88 10.77 -0.02
C GLY A 111 18.80 11.61 1.27
N TYR A 112 17.71 11.56 2.01
CA TYR A 112 17.56 12.34 3.25
C TYR A 112 18.06 11.57 4.49
N GLU A 113 18.74 12.27 5.37
CA GLU A 113 19.23 11.77 6.65
C GLU A 113 18.54 12.50 7.81
N TYR A 114 18.36 11.82 8.94
CA TYR A 114 17.74 12.41 10.12
C TYR A 114 18.83 12.89 11.07
N ASN A 115 18.98 14.21 11.18
CA ASN A 115 19.84 14.84 12.15
C ASN A 115 19.14 14.76 13.53
N LYS A 116 19.73 13.98 14.44
CA LYS A 116 19.18 13.77 15.79
C LYS A 116 19.41 14.95 16.72
N GLU A 117 20.44 15.75 16.47
CA GLU A 117 20.79 16.90 17.29
C GLU A 117 19.78 18.02 17.06
N ASP A 118 19.45 18.28 15.79
CA ASP A 118 18.52 19.33 15.39
C ASP A 118 17.07 18.83 15.23
N GLY A 119 16.86 17.52 15.23
CA GLY A 119 15.54 16.90 15.10
C GLY A 119 14.89 17.08 13.73
N ILE A 120 15.70 17.28 12.68
CA ILE A 120 15.26 17.59 11.32
C ILE A 120 15.75 16.55 10.30
N TRP A 121 15.09 16.51 9.15
CA TRP A 121 15.52 15.74 8.00
C TRP A 121 16.25 16.66 7.03
N GLU A 122 17.47 16.28 6.66
CA GLU A 122 18.35 17.02 5.77
C GLU A 122 18.60 16.21 4.51
N GLY A 123 18.60 16.84 3.35
CA GLY A 123 19.00 16.19 2.11
C GLY A 123 20.52 16.04 2.10
N LYS A 124 21.04 14.85 1.75
CA LYS A 124 22.42 14.76 1.26
C LYS A 124 22.44 15.39 -0.13
N GLU A 125 23.09 16.54 -0.25
CA GLU A 125 23.59 17.02 -1.55
C GLU A 125 24.53 15.99 -2.19
#